data_AF-A0A655VUP8-F1
#
_entry.id   AF-A0A655VUP8-F1
#
_cell.length_a   1.000
_cell.length_b   1.000
_cell.length_c   1.000
_cell.angle_alpha   90.00
_cell.angle_beta   90.00
_cell.angle_gamma   90.00
#
_symmetry.space_group_name_H-M   'P 1'
#
loop_
_entity.id
_entity.type
_entity.pdbx_description
1 polymer ?
#
loop_
_entity_poly.entity_id
_entity_poly.type
_entity_poly.pdbx_seq_one_letter_code
_entity_poly.pdbx_strand_id
1 'polypeptide(L)'
;MGLTKTVKDREVSDVAPTALVVNSNSMMKTLVNHNTQAVGFISIGSVDKSVKAIQFEKADPTSDNIAKHTYQLSRPFLILHYSDNADEQTKEFIAFLKSESAKKLIVEYGYIMPSDVE
;
A
#
# COMPACT_ATOMS: atom_id res chain seq x y z
N MET A 1 -13.63 -9.57 5.99
CA MET A 1 -13.33 -8.26 5.36
C MET A 1 -14.57 -7.50 4.89
N GLY A 2 -15.82 -7.94 5.12
CA GLY A 2 -17.00 -7.15 4.72
C GLY A 2 -17.14 -6.88 3.22
N LEU A 3 -16.32 -7.54 2.39
CA LEU A 3 -16.34 -7.43 0.92
C LEU A 3 -17.38 -8.36 0.30
N THR A 4 -18.04 -9.16 1.12
CA THR A 4 -19.11 -10.07 0.73
C THR A 4 -20.29 -9.90 1.65
N LYS A 5 -21.49 -10.13 1.11
CA LYS A 5 -22.75 -10.13 1.84
C LYS A 5 -23.60 -11.31 1.44
N THR A 6 -24.48 -11.75 2.32
CA THR A 6 -25.43 -12.82 2.04
C THR A 6 -26.70 -12.23 1.42
N VAL A 7 -27.04 -12.68 0.21
CA VAL A 7 -28.30 -12.36 -0.45
C VAL A 7 -28.96 -13.67 -0.86
N LYS A 8 -30.14 -13.97 -0.32
CA LYS A 8 -30.89 -15.22 -0.59
C LYS A 8 -30.01 -16.48 -0.43
N ASP A 9 -29.35 -16.59 0.73
CA ASP A 9 -28.46 -17.71 1.10
C ASP A 9 -27.25 -17.93 0.18
N ARG A 10 -26.89 -16.91 -0.62
CA ARG A 10 -25.67 -16.91 -1.44
C ARG A 10 -24.75 -15.78 -1.02
N GLU A 11 -23.47 -16.11 -0.92
CA GLU A 11 -22.42 -15.11 -0.72
C GLU A 11 -22.16 -14.39 -2.05
N VAL A 12 -22.31 -13.07 -2.04
CA VAL A 12 -22.06 -12.21 -3.21
C VAL A 12 -21.12 -11.07 -2.83
N SER A 13 -20.43 -10.51 -3.83
CA SER A 13 -19.59 -9.32 -3.65
C SER A 13 -20.43 -8.13 -3.15
N ASP A 14 -19.88 -7.39 -2.20
CA ASP A 14 -20.44 -6.10 -1.73
C ASP A 14 -19.80 -4.89 -2.43
N VAL A 15 -18.97 -5.14 -3.45
CA VAL A 15 -18.43 -4.08 -4.32
C VAL A 15 -19.54 -3.48 -5.17
N ALA A 16 -19.57 -2.16 -5.27
CA ALA A 16 -20.55 -1.45 -6.11
C ALA A 16 -20.47 -1.94 -7.58
N PRO A 17 -21.58 -2.36 -8.20
CA PRO A 17 -21.58 -2.82 -9.60
C PRO A 17 -21.13 -1.75 -10.60
N THR A 18 -21.18 -0.48 -10.21
CA THR A 18 -20.75 0.68 -11.00
C THR A 18 -19.28 1.04 -10.81
N ALA A 19 -18.57 0.36 -9.90
CA ALA A 19 -17.15 0.59 -9.69
C ALA A 19 -16.37 0.16 -10.94
N LEU A 20 -15.58 1.09 -11.49
CA LEU A 20 -14.69 0.79 -12.60
C LEU A 20 -13.45 0.04 -12.09
N VAL A 21 -13.19 -1.14 -12.64
CA VAL A 21 -12.00 -1.92 -12.33
C VAL A 21 -10.85 -1.50 -13.25
N VAL A 22 -9.70 -1.21 -12.65
CA VAL A 22 -8.48 -0.81 -13.36
C VAL A 22 -7.31 -1.66 -12.87
N ASN A 23 -6.30 -1.86 -13.71
CA ASN A 23 -5.20 -2.80 -13.46
C ASN A 23 -3.87 -2.14 -13.10
N SER A 24 -3.82 -0.81 -12.95
CA SER A 24 -2.57 -0.11 -12.59
C SER A 24 -2.81 1.24 -11.92
N ASN A 25 -1.82 1.69 -11.13
CA ASN A 25 -1.79 3.04 -10.58
C ASN A 25 -1.81 4.10 -11.69
N SER A 26 -1.11 3.87 -12.79
CA SER A 26 -1.07 4.79 -13.93
C SER A 26 -2.45 4.96 -14.56
N MET A 27 -3.18 3.87 -14.81
CA MET A 27 -4.53 3.92 -15.35
C MET A 27 -5.49 4.62 -14.38
N MET A 28 -5.40 4.31 -13.08
CA MET A 28 -6.20 4.99 -12.06
C MET A 28 -5.97 6.50 -12.08
N LYS A 29 -4.71 6.94 -12.08
CA LYS A 29 -4.34 8.37 -12.15
C LYS A 29 -4.89 9.04 -13.40
N THR A 30 -4.74 8.41 -14.57
CA THR A 30 -5.26 8.95 -15.82
C THR A 30 -6.77 9.15 -15.74
N LEU A 31 -7.52 8.17 -15.24
CA LEU A 31 -8.98 8.25 -15.16
C LEU A 31 -9.45 9.30 -14.13
N VAL A 32 -8.81 9.36 -12.96
CA VAL A 32 -9.13 10.36 -11.92
C VAL A 32 -8.78 11.77 -12.39
N ASN A 33 -7.64 11.97 -13.05
CA ASN A 33 -7.22 13.29 -13.55
C ASN A 33 -8.17 13.85 -14.63
N HIS A 34 -8.83 12.99 -15.40
CA HIS A 34 -9.78 13.40 -16.46
C HIS A 34 -11.24 13.40 -16.00
N ASN A 35 -11.54 13.06 -14.75
CA ASN A 35 -12.89 13.04 -14.22
C ASN A 35 -12.93 13.60 -12.79
N THR A 36 -13.42 14.83 -12.66
CA THR A 36 -13.49 15.55 -11.37
C THR A 36 -14.43 14.90 -10.34
N GLN A 37 -15.29 13.96 -10.75
CA GLN A 37 -16.18 13.20 -9.88
C GLN A 37 -15.64 11.82 -9.50
N ALA A 38 -14.50 11.41 -10.07
CA ALA A 38 -13.92 10.11 -9.80
C ALA A 38 -13.12 10.09 -8.49
N VAL A 39 -13.19 8.96 -7.79
CA VAL A 39 -12.36 8.63 -6.63
C VAL A 39 -11.79 7.23 -6.81
N GLY A 40 -10.55 7.04 -6.38
CA GLY A 40 -9.86 5.76 -6.46
C GLY A 40 -8.71 5.71 -5.46
N PHE A 41 -8.01 4.58 -5.42
CA PHE A 41 -6.86 4.35 -4.57
C PHE A 41 -5.64 3.98 -5.42
N ILE A 42 -4.46 4.46 -5.00
CA ILE A 42 -3.16 4.14 -5.60
C ILE A 42 -2.12 4.05 -4.48
N SER A 43 -0.97 3.43 -4.77
CA SER A 43 0.18 3.48 -3.87
C SER A 43 0.67 4.91 -3.67
N ILE A 44 1.06 5.27 -2.44
CA ILE A 44 1.54 6.63 -2.11
C ILE A 44 2.73 7.05 -2.98
N GLY A 45 3.68 6.14 -3.26
CA GLY A 45 4.81 6.40 -4.15
C GLY A 45 4.42 6.70 -5.62
N SER A 46 3.16 6.50 -6.00
CA SER A 46 2.64 6.85 -7.32
C SER A 46 1.92 8.21 -7.36
N VAL A 47 1.68 8.85 -6.21
CA VAL A 47 1.04 10.17 -6.13
C VAL A 47 1.96 11.23 -6.73
N ASP A 48 1.40 12.09 -7.59
CA ASP A 48 2.05 13.27 -8.13
C ASP A 48 1.03 14.39 -8.37
N LYS A 49 1.42 15.42 -9.11
CA LYS A 49 0.56 16.59 -9.39
C LYS A 49 -0.68 16.29 -10.22
N SER A 50 -0.82 15.10 -10.83
CA SER A 50 -1.99 14.72 -11.64
C SER A 50 -3.20 14.30 -10.80
N VAL A 51 -3.02 14.07 -9.50
CA VAL A 51 -4.09 13.65 -8.60
C VAL A 51 -3.98 14.37 -7.27
N LYS A 52 -5.11 14.54 -6.58
CA LYS A 52 -5.15 15.10 -5.23
C LYS A 52 -5.29 13.98 -4.21
N ALA A 53 -4.27 13.77 -3.39
CA ALA A 53 -4.38 12.88 -2.23
C ALA A 53 -5.29 13.51 -1.17
N ILE A 54 -6.12 12.68 -0.53
CA ILE A 54 -7.07 13.11 0.51
C ILE A 54 -6.61 12.66 1.89
N GLN A 55 -7.01 13.42 2.91
CA GLN A 55 -6.84 13.00 4.29
C GLN A 55 -7.75 11.82 4.61
N PHE A 56 -7.28 10.93 5.48
CA PHE A 56 -8.07 9.85 6.05
C PHE A 56 -8.07 10.00 7.56
N GLU A 57 -9.25 10.09 8.19
CA GLU A 57 -9.38 10.27 9.65
C GLU A 57 -8.52 11.42 10.21
N LYS A 58 -8.47 12.55 9.48
CA LYS A 58 -7.66 13.74 9.79
C LYS A 58 -6.14 13.56 9.71
N ALA A 59 -5.66 12.41 9.20
CA ALA A 59 -4.25 12.19 8.91
C ALA A 59 -3.95 12.42 7.43
N ASP A 60 -2.88 13.18 7.15
CA ASP A 60 -2.33 13.32 5.80
C ASP A 60 -1.58 12.05 5.37
N PRO A 61 -1.63 11.68 4.08
CA PRO A 61 -0.91 10.53 3.53
C PRO A 61 0.59 10.81 3.36
N THR A 62 1.30 11.06 4.46
CA THR A 62 2.75 11.33 4.44
C THR A 62 3.55 10.11 4.89
N SER A 63 4.81 9.99 4.47
CA SER A 63 5.68 8.91 4.90
C SER A 63 5.82 8.84 6.43
N ASP A 64 5.86 9.99 7.10
CA ASP A 64 5.93 10.09 8.56
C ASP A 64 4.64 9.58 9.23
N ASN A 65 3.46 9.98 8.74
CA ASN A 65 2.18 9.50 9.29
C ASN A 65 1.96 8.01 9.05
N ILE A 66 2.43 7.49 7.91
CA ILE A 66 2.37 6.06 7.61
C ILE A 66 3.31 5.27 8.52
N ALA A 67 4.57 5.72 8.69
CA ALA A 67 5.53 5.10 9.59
C ALA A 67 5.04 5.11 11.05
N LYS A 68 4.40 6.20 11.49
CA LYS A 68 3.79 6.33 12.83
C LYS A 68 2.43 5.63 12.98
N HIS A 69 1.95 4.95 11.94
CA HIS A 69 0.62 4.33 11.90
C HIS A 69 -0.57 5.27 12.15
N THR A 70 -0.38 6.59 12.08
CA THR A 70 -1.48 7.58 12.19
C THR A 70 -2.30 7.64 10.90
N TYR A 71 -1.67 7.38 9.75
CA TYR A 71 -2.37 7.14 8.49
C TYR A 71 -2.65 5.64 8.30
N GLN A 72 -3.86 5.22 8.64
CA GLN A 72 -4.24 3.80 8.77
C GLN A 72 -4.43 3.07 7.42
N LEU A 73 -4.53 3.79 6.29
CA LEU A 73 -4.61 3.18 4.96
C LEU A 73 -3.21 2.82 4.44
N SER A 74 -2.52 1.96 5.18
CA SER A 74 -1.20 1.43 4.86
C SER A 74 -1.15 -0.07 5.13
N ARG A 75 -0.24 -0.78 4.46
CA ARG A 75 0.00 -2.21 4.68
C ARG A 75 1.49 -2.49 4.75
N PRO A 76 1.95 -3.28 5.74
CA PRO A 76 3.36 -3.67 5.80
C PRO A 76 3.68 -4.65 4.68
N PHE A 77 4.93 -4.62 4.23
CA PHE A 77 5.49 -5.68 3.38
C PHE A 77 6.12 -6.71 4.29
N LEU A 78 5.58 -7.93 4.24
CA LEU A 78 6.01 -9.02 5.10
C LEU A 78 7.10 -9.83 4.40
N ILE A 79 8.22 -10.03 5.10
CA ILE A 79 9.24 -11.00 4.71
C ILE A 79 9.03 -12.23 5.60
N LEU A 80 8.59 -13.33 5.00
CA LEU A 80 8.33 -14.57 5.71
C LEU A 80 9.44 -15.58 5.39
N HIS A 81 10.02 -16.16 6.44
CA HIS A 81 11.00 -17.23 6.33
C HIS A 81 10.89 -18.16 7.55
N TYR A 82 11.37 -19.40 7.40
CA TYR A 82 11.51 -20.31 8.54
C TYR A 82 12.77 -19.91 9.32
N SER A 83 12.63 -19.39 10.55
CA SER A 83 13.77 -18.97 11.37
C SER A 83 14.75 -20.11 11.64
N ASP A 84 14.20 -21.29 11.92
CA ASP A 84 14.98 -22.44 12.42
C ASP A 84 15.63 -23.23 11.27
N ASN A 85 15.22 -22.97 10.03
CA ASN A 85 15.63 -23.68 8.82
C ASN A 85 16.07 -22.72 7.70
N ALA A 86 16.49 -21.50 8.03
CA ALA A 86 17.02 -20.56 7.04
C ALA A 86 18.41 -21.02 6.56
N ASP A 87 18.56 -21.21 5.25
CA ASP A 87 19.86 -21.40 4.63
C ASP A 87 20.70 -20.11 4.66
N GLU A 88 21.98 -20.22 4.28
CA GLU A 88 22.91 -19.10 4.35
C GLU A 88 22.46 -17.94 3.45
N GLN A 89 21.97 -18.23 2.24
CA GLN A 89 21.47 -17.22 1.31
C GLN A 89 20.27 -16.44 1.88
N THR A 90 19.36 -17.11 2.58
CA THR A 90 18.23 -16.47 3.26
C THR A 90 18.72 -15.54 4.37
N LYS A 91 19.70 -15.97 5.18
CA LYS A 91 20.28 -15.14 6.24
C LYS A 91 20.98 -13.91 5.69
N GLU A 92 21.78 -14.07 4.63
CA GLU A 92 22.45 -12.98 3.93
C GLU A 92 21.44 -11.98 3.36
N PHE A 93 20.35 -12.47 2.76
CA PHE A 93 19.30 -11.60 2.25
C PHE A 93 18.61 -10.80 3.36
N ILE A 94 18.26 -11.44 4.49
CA ILE A 94 17.68 -10.75 5.65
C ILE A 94 18.65 -9.72 6.23
N ALA A 95 19.95 -10.03 6.27
CA ALA A 95 20.98 -9.10 6.71
C ALA A 95 21.10 -7.91 5.73
N PHE A 96 21.04 -8.16 4.42
CA PHE A 96 21.02 -7.11 3.40
C PHE A 96 19.82 -6.18 3.56
N LEU A 97 18.62 -6.70 3.84
CA LEU A 97 17.42 -5.87 4.06
C LEU A 97 17.57 -4.88 5.24
N LYS A 98 18.44 -5.19 6.21
CA LYS A 98 18.75 -4.30 7.35
C LYS A 98 19.84 -3.26 7.04
N SER A 99 20.52 -3.39 5.90
CA SER A 99 21.65 -2.55 5.52
C SER A 99 21.22 -1.16 5.02
N GLU A 100 22.09 -0.17 5.15
CA GLU A 100 21.83 1.19 4.66
C GLU A 100 21.60 1.26 3.14
N SER A 101 22.16 0.34 2.36
CA SER A 101 21.92 0.29 0.91
C SER A 101 20.50 -0.16 0.58
N ALA A 102 19.98 -1.18 1.27
CA ALA A 102 18.60 -1.61 1.12
C ALA A 102 17.63 -0.51 1.57
N LYS A 103 17.89 0.17 2.69
CA LYS A 103 17.08 1.31 3.15
C LYS A 103 16.97 2.42 2.10
N LYS A 104 18.10 2.79 1.48
CA LYS A 104 18.14 3.78 0.41
C LYS A 104 17.32 3.35 -0.80
N LEU A 105 17.47 2.10 -1.25
CA LEU A 105 16.70 1.56 -2.37
C LEU A 105 15.19 1.58 -2.08
N ILE A 106 14.76 1.16 -0.89
CA ILE A 106 13.35 1.16 -0.50
C ILE A 106 12.74 2.57 -0.65
N VAL A 107 13.44 3.59 -0.16
CA VAL A 107 12.99 4.99 -0.27
C VAL A 107 13.01 5.48 -1.72
N GLU A 108 14.05 5.16 -2.50
CA GLU A 108 14.17 5.53 -3.92
C GLU A 108 13.01 4.97 -4.77
N TYR A 109 12.55 3.75 -4.47
CA TYR A 109 11.40 3.14 -5.13
C TYR A 109 10.05 3.62 -4.59
N GLY A 110 10.02 4.59 -3.67
CA GLY A 110 8.80 5.20 -3.15
C GLY A 110 8.10 4.40 -2.04
N TYR A 111 8.81 3.49 -1.38
CA TYR A 111 8.34 2.77 -0.21
C TYR A 111 8.79 3.45 1.08
N ILE A 112 8.17 3.05 2.18
CA ILE A 112 8.35 3.67 3.48
C ILE A 112 9.06 2.66 4.36
N MET A 113 10.22 3.07 4.88
CA MET A 113 10.89 2.31 5.93
C MET A 113 9.99 2.30 7.17
N PRO A 114 9.81 1.15 7.84
CA PRO A 114 9.28 1.14 9.19
C PRO A 114 10.08 2.14 10.02
N SER A 115 9.42 2.95 10.84
CA SER A 115 10.12 3.60 11.94
C SER A 115 10.85 2.51 12.74
N ASP A 116 12.02 2.85 13.29
CA ASP A 116 12.71 2.00 14.26
C ASP A 116 11.83 1.89 15.53
N VAL A 117 10.74 1.12 15.43
CA VAL A 117 9.93 0.71 16.55
C VAL A 117 10.53 -0.61 16.98
N GLU A 118 11.30 -0.53 18.07
CA GLU A 118 11.69 -1.69 18.87
C GLU A 118 10.49 -2.58 19.22
#